data_AF-A0A536MAF5-F1
#
_entry.id   AF-A0A536MAF5-F1
#
_cell.length_a   1.000
_cell.length_b   1.000
_cell.length_c   1.000
_cell.angle_alpha   90.00
_cell.angle_beta   90.00
_cell.angle_gamma   90.00
#
_symmetry.space_group_name_H-M   'P 1'
#
loop_
_entity.id
_entity.type
_entity.pdbx_description
1 polymer ?
#
loop_
_entity_poly.entity_id
_entity_poly.type
_entity_poly.pdbx_seq_one_letter_code
_entity_poly.pdbx_strand_id
1 'polypeptide(L)' 'MKRQVIPAAKPVRWLNNHEWSAWLHLMATFTLLPAAIDSQLEREAGMSHFEFGVMAALSRQPGRRLQLKDL' A
#
# COMPACT_ATOMS: atom_id res chain seq x y z
N MET A 1 -40.48 30.68 -5.72
CA MET A 1 -39.35 30.13 -4.93
C MET A 1 -39.53 28.63 -4.77
N LYS A 2 -38.68 27.80 -5.40
CA LYS A 2 -38.72 26.34 -5.25
C LYS A 2 -37.89 25.94 -4.02
N ARG A 3 -38.51 25.33 -3.01
CA ARG A 3 -37.79 24.73 -1.86
C ARG A 3 -37.04 23.50 -2.37
N GLN A 4 -35.72 23.57 -2.36
CA GLN A 4 -34.86 22.42 -2.60
C GLN A 4 -34.81 21.59 -1.32
N VAL A 5 -35.35 20.37 -1.37
CA VAL A 5 -35.28 19.41 -0.27
C VAL A 5 -33.87 18.83 -0.27
N ILE A 6 -33.06 19.19 0.73
CA ILE A 6 -31.75 18.58 0.94
C ILE A 6 -32.01 17.14 1.43
N PRO A 7 -31.53 16.09 0.73
CA PRO A 7 -31.71 14.73 1.19
C PRO A 7 -30.97 14.55 2.53
N ALA A 8 -31.65 13.97 3.52
CA ALA A 8 -31.05 13.68 4.82
C ALA A 8 -29.80 12.81 4.62
N ALA A 9 -28.65 13.26 5.13
CA ALA A 9 -27.39 12.53 5.05
C ALA A 9 -27.57 11.16 5.75
N LYS A 10 -27.16 10.08 5.07
CA LYS A 10 -27.18 8.74 5.69
C LYS A 10 -26.32 8.75 6.96
N PRO A 11 -26.76 8.11 8.05
CA PRO A 11 -25.98 8.04 9.27
C PRO A 11 -24.65 7.32 9.02
N VAL A 12 -23.57 7.85 9.61
CA VAL A 12 -22.23 7.29 9.50
C VAL A 12 -22.20 5.93 10.23
N ARG A 13 -21.83 4.88 9.51
CA ARG A 13 -21.62 3.54 10.09
C ARG A 13 -20.18 3.44 10.59
N TRP A 14 -20.00 3.56 11.89
CA TRP A 14 -18.71 3.31 12.54
C TRP A 14 -18.38 1.82 12.56
N LEU A 15 -17.07 1.52 12.63
CA LEU A 15 -16.58 0.16 12.78
C LEU A 15 -17.01 -0.39 14.14
N ASN A 16 -17.49 -1.62 14.17
CA ASN A 16 -17.67 -2.35 15.41
C ASN A 16 -16.30 -2.84 15.94
N ASN A 17 -16.27 -3.39 17.16
CA ASN A 17 -15.03 -3.83 17.81
C ASN A 17 -14.22 -4.85 16.98
N HIS A 18 -14.91 -5.78 16.29
CA HIS A 18 -14.25 -6.77 15.45
C HIS A 18 -13.63 -6.11 14.20
N GLU A 19 -14.39 -5.23 13.54
CA GLU A 19 -13.91 -4.47 12.38
C GLU A 19 -12.74 -3.54 12.75
N TRP A 20 -12.81 -2.90 13.92
CA TRP A 20 -11.73 -2.07 14.45
C TRP A 20 -10.46 -2.88 14.73
N SER A 21 -10.60 -4.04 15.37
CA SER A 21 -9.48 -4.95 15.62
C SER A 21 -8.84 -5.43 14.30
N ALA A 22 -9.65 -5.85 13.33
CA ALA A 22 -9.16 -6.25 12.01
C ALA A 22 -8.44 -5.11 11.30
N TRP A 23 -8.99 -3.89 11.38
CA TRP A 23 -8.37 -2.69 10.83
C TRP A 23 -7.01 -2.41 11.45
N LEU A 24 -6.88 -2.50 12.78
CA LEU A 24 -5.59 -2.30 13.46
C LEU A 24 -4.54 -3.34 13.05
N HIS A 25 -4.90 -4.61 12.94
CA HIS A 25 -3.96 -5.65 12.50
C HIS A 25 -3.50 -5.44 11.05
N LEU A 26 -4.42 -5.02 10.18
CA LEU A 26 -4.09 -4.68 8.80
C LEU A 26 -3.12 -3.50 8.72
N MET A 27 -3.40 -2.43 9.49
CA MET A 27 -2.53 -1.26 9.56
C MET A 27 -1.16 -1.58 10.16
N ALA A 28 -1.11 -2.42 11.19
CA ALA A 28 0.15 -2.89 11.76
C ALA A 28 0.97 -3.65 10.71
N THR A 29 0.31 -4.51 9.92
CA THR A 29 0.96 -5.25 8.83
C THR A 29 1.55 -4.29 7.79
N PHE A 30 0.77 -3.33 7.30
CA PHE A 30 1.24 -2.35 6.32
C PHE A 30 2.32 -1.40 6.83
N THR A 31 2.46 -1.26 8.15
CA THR A 31 3.49 -0.40 8.75
C THR A 31 4.77 -1.19 9.05
N LEU A 32 4.64 -2.37 9.63
CA LEU A 32 5.77 -3.15 10.14
C LEU A 32 6.41 -4.03 9.09
N LEU A 33 5.62 -4.61 8.17
CA LEU A 33 6.14 -5.52 7.16
C LEU A 33 7.11 -4.83 6.18
N PRO A 34 6.81 -3.64 5.61
CA PRO A 34 7.76 -2.97 4.72
C PRO A 34 9.08 -2.65 5.42
N ALA A 35 9.04 -2.16 6.66
CA ALA A 35 10.25 -1.86 7.43
C ALA A 35 11.10 -3.13 7.70
N ALA A 36 10.44 -4.26 7.99
CA ALA A 36 11.14 -5.53 8.15
C ALA A 36 11.84 -5.96 6.85
N ILE A 37 11.15 -5.87 5.71
CA ILE A 37 11.70 -6.19 4.39
C ILE A 37 12.88 -5.28 4.03
N ASP A 38 12.72 -3.96 4.20
CA ASP A 38 13.80 -2.98 3.97
C ASP A 38 15.04 -3.33 4.80
N SER A 39 14.84 -3.59 6.09
CA SER A 39 15.96 -3.94 6.98
C SER A 39 16.67 -5.22 6.54
N GLN A 40 15.92 -6.20 6.01
CA GLN A 40 16.48 -7.46 5.54
C GLN A 40 17.27 -7.26 4.26
N LEU A 41 16.69 -6.57 3.27
CA LEU A 41 17.34 -6.30 1.99
C LEU A 41 18.61 -5.47 2.16
N GLU A 42 18.60 -4.49 3.05
CA GLU A 42 19.79 -3.69 3.34
C GLU A 42 20.91 -4.57 3.93
N ARG A 43 20.59 -5.45 4.89
CA ARG A 43 21.58 -6.34 5.51
C ARG A 43 22.13 -7.40 4.57
N GLU A 44 21.28 -7.98 3.72
CA GLU A 44 21.63 -9.16 2.91
C GLU A 44 22.13 -8.78 1.51
N ALA A 45 21.67 -7.65 0.96
CA ALA A 45 21.94 -7.26 -0.41
C ALA A 45 22.41 -5.80 -0.56
N GLY A 46 22.41 -5.00 0.52
CA GLY A 46 22.76 -3.57 0.46
C GLY A 46 21.82 -2.77 -0.45
N MET A 47 20.53 -3.14 -0.47
CA MET A 47 19.51 -2.52 -1.31
C MET A 47 18.28 -2.15 -0.50
N SER A 48 17.64 -1.04 -0.87
CA SER A 48 16.28 -0.72 -0.43
C SER A 48 15.25 -1.63 -1.10
N HIS A 49 14.06 -1.75 -0.49
CA HIS A 49 12.94 -2.47 -1.09
C HIS A 49 12.49 -1.85 -2.42
N PHE A 50 12.61 -0.53 -2.57
CA PHE A 50 12.34 0.15 -3.85
C PHE A 50 13.29 -0.30 -4.96
N GLU A 51 14.60 -0.28 -4.70
CA GLU A 51 15.62 -0.72 -5.68
C GLU A 51 15.43 -2.20 -6.04
N PHE A 52 15.12 -3.03 -5.04
CA PHE A 52 14.75 -4.43 -5.28
C PHE A 52 13.53 -4.53 -6.20
N GLY A 53 12.50 -3.71 -5.99
CA GLY A 53 11.31 -3.64 -6.85
C GLY A 53 11.66 -3.32 -8.32
N VAL A 54 12.55 -2.35 -8.54
CA VAL A 54 13.05 -1.99 -9.88
C VAL A 54 13.80 -3.16 -10.51
N MET A 55 14.71 -3.80 -9.77
CA MET A 55 15.47 -4.95 -10.25
C MET A 55 14.56 -6.15 -10.57
N ALA A 56 13.54 -6.40 -9.74
CA ALA A 56 12.56 -7.44 -9.96
C ALA A 56 11.73 -7.16 -11.23
N ALA A 57 11.29 -5.93 -11.44
CA ALA A 57 10.57 -5.53 -12.66
C ALA A 57 11.44 -5.73 -13.92
N LEU A 58 12.68 -5.25 -13.90
CA LEU A 58 13.62 -5.40 -15.02
C LEU A 58 13.96 -6.87 -15.29
N SER A 59 14.13 -7.70 -14.26
CA SER A 59 14.49 -9.11 -14.41
C SER A 59 13.48 -9.93 -15.23
N ARG A 60 12.22 -9.48 -15.27
CA ARG A 60 11.12 -10.12 -16.00
C ARG A 60 10.99 -9.65 -17.45
N GLN A 61 11.72 -8.60 -17.84
CA GLN A 61 11.65 -8.05 -19.20
C GLN A 61 12.67 -8.71 -20.14
N PRO A 62 12.32 -8.91 -21.42
CA PRO A 62 13.28 -9.30 -22.45
C PRO A 62 14.48 -8.34 -22.48
N GLY A 63 15.70 -8.88 -22.39
CA GLY A 63 16.92 -8.07 -22.36
C GLY A 63 17.14 -7.27 -21.06
N ARG A 64 16.34 -7.53 -20.00
CA ARG A 64 16.45 -6.90 -18.67
C ARG A 64 16.37 -5.37 -18.70
N ARG A 65 15.51 -4.84 -19.57
CA ARG A 65 15.38 -3.41 -19.83
C ARG A 65 13.91 -3.02 -19.92
N LEU A 66 13.62 -1.81 -19.45
CA LEU A 66 12.29 -1.19 -19.48
C LEU A 66 12.46 0.30 -19.78
N GLN A 67 11.50 0.93 -20.47
CA GLN A 67 11.52 2.38 -20.56
C GLN A 67 11.15 2.96 -19.20
N LEU A 68 11.80 4.06 -18.79
CA LEU A 68 11.58 4.64 -17.47
C LEU A 68 10.12 5.03 -17.19
N LYS A 69 9.35 5.37 -18.24
CA LYS A 69 7.91 5.70 -18.12
C LYS A 69 7.03 4.50 -17.79
N ASP A 70 7.53 3.29 -18.04
CA ASP A 70 6.80 2.03 -17.84
C ASP A 70 7.22 1.35 -16.52
N LEU A 71 8.15 1.98 -15.78
CA LEU A 71 8.66 1.52 -14.49
C LEU A 71 7.72 1.90 -13.33
#